data_AF-A0A354J584-F1
#
_entry.id   AF-A0A354J584-F1
#
_cell.length_a   1.000
_cell.length_b   1.000
_cell.length_c   1.000
_cell.angle_alpha   90.00
_cell.angle_beta   90.00
_cell.angle_gamma   90.00
#
_symmetry.space_group_name_H-M   'P 1'
#
loop_
_entity.id
_entity.type
_entity.pdbx_description
1 polymer ?
#
loop_
_entity_poly.entity_id
_entity_poly.type
_entity_poly.pdbx_seq_one_letter_code
_entity_poly.pdbx_strand_id
1 'polypeptide(L)' 'LYYNETRRRLEVLISEELRKKVKDMFLEMHQMYDRRYTPKVKRTKRCNACSLKDICIPVLCSNKSVSTYINDALLEDKVE' A
#
# COMPACT_ATOMS: atom_id res chain seq x y z
N LEU A 1 1.90 -9.33 25.42
CA LEU A 1 2.52 -9.87 24.19
C LEU A 1 3.63 -10.85 24.55
N TYR A 2 3.52 -12.13 24.18
CA TYR A 2 4.63 -13.07 24.29
C TYR A 2 5.20 -13.30 22.90
N TYR A 3 6.50 -13.11 22.74
CA TYR A 3 7.20 -13.37 21.48
C TYR A 3 8.46 -14.19 21.76
N ASN A 4 8.72 -15.18 20.92
CA ASN A 4 9.65 -16.28 21.22
C ASN A 4 11.13 -15.84 21.31
N GLU A 5 11.44 -14.63 20.86
CA GLU A 5 12.80 -14.07 20.85
C GLU A 5 13.20 -13.53 22.23
N THR A 6 12.31 -12.84 22.96
CA THR A 6 12.62 -12.46 24.36
C THR A 6 12.36 -13.55 25.38
N ARG A 7 11.66 -14.63 24.97
CA ARG A 7 11.21 -15.73 25.86
C ARG A 7 10.49 -15.25 27.12
N ARG A 8 9.93 -14.03 27.10
CA ARG A 8 9.25 -13.38 28.21
C ARG A 8 8.01 -12.67 27.70
N ARG A 9 6.99 -12.59 28.55
CA ARG A 9 5.77 -11.85 28.24
C ARG A 9 6.00 -10.38 28.52
N LEU A 10 5.81 -9.53 27.52
CA LEU A 10 5.72 -8.09 27.68
C LEU A 10 4.29 -7.70 28.01
N GLU A 11 4.12 -6.89 29.05
CA GLU A 11 2.86 -6.22 29.29
C GLU A 11 2.65 -5.14 28.22
N VAL A 12 1.43 -5.05 27.68
CA VAL A 12 1.06 -4.03 26.70
C VAL A 12 -0.24 -3.41 27.19
N LEU A 13 -0.15 -2.17 27.65
CA LEU A 13 -1.31 -1.41 28.10
C LEU A 13 -2.11 -0.95 26.87
N ILE A 14 -3.39 -1.29 26.84
CA ILE A 14 -4.32 -0.85 25.81
C ILE A 14 -5.01 0.41 26.31
N SER A 15 -4.44 1.57 26.01
CA SER A 15 -5.00 2.87 26.37
C SER A 15 -6.27 3.20 25.58
N GLU A 16 -7.05 4.15 26.08
CA GLU A 16 -8.23 4.64 25.36
C GLU A 16 -7.84 5.32 24.03
N GLU A 17 -6.68 5.98 23.98
CA GLU A 17 -6.14 6.54 22.73
C GLU A 17 -5.90 5.46 21.67
N LEU A 18 -5.29 4.33 22.07
CA LEU A 18 -5.09 3.19 21.16
C LEU A 18 -6.43 2.61 20.69
N ARG A 19 -7.43 2.53 21.58
CA ARG A 19 -8.79 2.07 21.22
C ARG A 19 -9.45 3.00 20.22
N LYS A 20 -9.36 4.30 20.45
CA LYS A 20 -9.90 5.32 19.55
C LYS A 20 -9.24 5.24 18.18
N LYS A 21 -7.91 5.17 18.12
CA LYS A 21 -7.16 5.05 16.85
C LYS A 21 -7.60 3.85 16.02
N VAL A 22 -7.83 2.70 16.65
CA VAL A 22 -8.34 1.51 15.95
C VAL A 22 -9.74 1.75 15.40
N LYS A 23 -10.65 2.33 16.20
CA LYS A 23 -12.02 2.64 15.76
C LYS A 23 -12.02 3.62 14.57
N ASP A 24 -11.21 4.66 14.64
CA ASP A 24 -11.12 5.69 13.60
C ASP A 24 -10.58 5.09 12.28
N MET A 25 -9.49 4.32 12.34
CA MET A 25 -8.92 3.65 11.15
C MET A 25 -9.89 2.62 10.54
N PHE A 26 -10.61 1.88 11.38
CA PHE A 26 -11.60 0.91 10.93
C PHE A 26 -12.76 1.59 10.19
N LEU A 27 -13.28 2.68 10.75
CA LEU A 27 -14.33 3.47 10.12
C LEU A 27 -13.86 4.04 8.77
N GLU A 28 -12.66 4.61 8.72
CA GLU A 28 -12.08 5.15 7.49
C GLU A 28 -12.00 4.08 6.39
N MET A 29 -11.50 2.88 6.72
CA MET A 29 -11.41 1.77 5.78
C MET A 29 -12.78 1.38 5.21
N HIS A 30 -13.81 1.29 6.05
CA HIS A 30 -15.17 0.96 5.61
C HIS A 30 -15.76 2.05 4.71
N GLN A 31 -15.55 3.33 5.04
CA GLN A 31 -15.96 4.44 4.18
C GLN A 31 -15.29 4.38 2.80
N MET A 32 -14.01 3.98 2.71
CA MET A 32 -13.33 3.81 1.43
C MET A 32 -13.94 2.66 0.60
N TYR A 33 -14.31 1.57 1.27
CA TYR A 33 -14.94 0.43 0.64
C TYR A 33 -16.34 0.77 0.09
N ASP A 34 -17.17 1.42 0.90
CA ASP A 34 -18.55 1.78 0.54
C ASP A 34 -18.59 2.70 -0.69
N ARG A 35 -17.68 3.67 -0.74
CA ARG A 35 -17.55 4.59 -1.89
C ARG A 35 -16.78 3.99 -3.09
N ARG A 36 -16.36 2.72 -3.00
CA ARG A 36 -15.56 2.00 -4.02
C ARG A 36 -14.31 2.76 -4.47
N TYR A 37 -13.67 3.44 -3.53
CA TYR A 37 -12.49 4.26 -3.81
C TYR A 37 -11.23 3.54 -3.36
N THR A 38 -10.36 3.22 -4.33
CA THR A 38 -9.00 2.75 -4.04
C THR A 38 -8.05 3.95 -3.99
N PRO A 39 -7.44 4.27 -2.83
CA PRO A 39 -6.52 5.39 -2.73
C PRO A 39 -5.25 5.16 -3.56
N LYS A 40 -4.68 6.24 -4.10
CA LYS A 40 -3.38 6.18 -4.78
C LYS A 40 -2.26 5.98 -3.75
N VAL A 41 -1.54 4.87 -3.86
CA VAL A 41 -0.44 4.54 -2.95
C VAL A 41 0.89 5.13 -3.43
N LYS A 42 1.69 5.64 -2.49
CA LYS A 42 3.09 6.03 -2.76
C LYS A 42 3.99 4.83 -2.55
N ARG A 43 4.81 4.48 -3.55
CA ARG A 43 5.77 3.38 -3.41
C ARG A 43 6.82 3.73 -2.35
N THR A 44 7.08 2.78 -1.46
CA THR A 44 8.17 2.85 -0.47
C THR A 44 8.92 1.52 -0.45
N LYS A 45 10.08 1.45 0.21
CA LYS A 45 10.85 0.20 0.36
C LYS A 45 10.00 -0.96 0.95
N ARG A 46 9.01 -0.63 1.79
CA ARG A 46 8.07 -1.58 2.42
C ARG A 46 7.19 -2.32 1.41
N CYS A 47 6.92 -1.73 0.24
CA CYS A 47 6.12 -2.37 -0.81
C CYS A 47 6.76 -3.68 -1.31
N ASN A 48 8.09 -3.81 -1.25
CA ASN A 48 8.78 -5.01 -1.69
C ASN A 48 8.58 -6.21 -0.75
N ALA A 49 8.21 -5.96 0.52
CA ALA A 49 7.90 -6.96 1.52
C ALA A 49 6.39 -7.14 1.73
N CYS A 50 5.55 -6.48 0.91
CA CYS A 50 4.11 -6.59 1.01
C CYS A 50 3.62 -7.92 0.44
N SER A 51 2.74 -8.63 1.16
CA SER A 51 2.10 -9.87 0.67
C SER A 51 1.26 -9.66 -0.59
N LEU A 52 0.79 -8.42 -0.83
CA LEU A 52 0.00 -8.06 -2.00
C LEU A 52 0.84 -7.49 -3.15
N LYS A 53 2.17 -7.55 -3.09
CA LYS A 53 3.07 -6.89 -4.05
C LYS A 53 2.76 -7.25 -5.51
N ASP A 54 2.45 -8.52 -5.78
CA ASP A 54 2.26 -9.00 -7.16
C ASP A 54 0.85 -8.71 -7.71
N ILE A 55 -0.11 -8.43 -6.82
CA ILE A 55 -1.49 -8.08 -7.18
C ILE A 55 -1.68 -6.56 -7.19
N CYS A 56 -0.98 -5.86 -6.30
CA CYS A 56 -0.98 -4.41 -6.24
C CYS A 56 -0.14 -3.89 -7.40
N ILE A 57 -0.73 -3.07 -8.27
CA ILE A 57 -0.04 -2.48 -9.42
C ILE A 57 0.22 -0.97 -9.19
N PRO A 58 1.05 -0.59 -8.19
CA PRO A 58 1.26 0.82 -7.84
C PRO A 58 2.02 1.59 -8.93
N VAL A 59 2.65 0.88 -9.88
CA VAL A 59 3.32 1.48 -11.04
C VAL A 59 2.34 2.24 -11.93
N LEU A 60 1.09 1.79 -12.02
CA LEU A 60 0.04 2.48 -12.78
C LEU A 60 -0.41 3.80 -12.14
N CYS A 61 -0.08 4.01 -10.86
CA CYS A 61 -0.30 5.32 -10.22
C CYS A 61 0.75 6.36 -10.64
N SER A 62 1.78 6.00 -11.41
CA SER A 62 2.75 6.95 -11.96
C SER A 62 2.17 7.70 -13.15
N ASN A 63 2.41 9.01 -13.22
CA ASN A 63 1.87 9.90 -14.24
C ASN A 63 2.66 9.81 -15.57
N LYS A 64 2.96 8.60 -16.07
CA LYS A 64 3.46 8.51 -17.46
C LYS A 64 2.31 8.86 -18.39
N SER A 65 2.50 9.85 -19.26
CA SER A 65 1.49 10.18 -20.26
C SER A 65 1.39 9.02 -21.24
N VAL A 66 0.16 8.71 -21.65
CA VAL A 66 -0.10 7.67 -22.65
C VAL A 66 0.60 8.03 -23.98
N SER A 67 0.67 9.32 -24.32
CA SER A 67 1.35 9.80 -25.52
C SER A 67 2.85 9.50 -25.51
N THR A 68 3.55 9.69 -24.39
CA THR A 68 4.98 9.37 -24.30
C THR A 68 5.19 7.85 -24.39
N TYR A 69 4.36 7.05 -23.73
CA TYR A 69 4.44 5.58 -23.84
C TYR A 69 4.26 5.09 -25.29
N ILE A 70 3.26 5.62 -26.01
CA ILE A 70 3.01 5.24 -27.41
C ILE A 70 4.19 5.63 -28.31
N ASN A 71 4.75 6.82 -28.13
CA ASN A 71 5.90 7.27 -28.91
C ASN A 71 7.14 6.39 -28.68
N ASP A 72 7.46 6.07 -27.42
CA ASP A 72 8.62 5.24 -27.08
C ASP A 72 8.46 3.82 -27.65
N ALA A 73 7.28 3.21 -27.50
CA ALA A 73 7.00 1.85 -28.00
C ALA A 73 7.05 1.75 -29.53
N LEU A 74 6.58 2.77 -30.26
CA LEU A 74 6.63 2.80 -31.73
C LEU A 74 8.03 3.16 -32.29
N LEU A 75 8.91 3.74 -31.47
CA LEU A 75 10.29 4.09 -31.85
C LEU A 75 11.29 2.95 -31.58
N GLU A 76 11.00 2.04 -30.65
CA GLU A 76 11.80 0.82 -30.44
C GLU A 76 11.74 -0.15 -31.64
N ASP A 77 10.66 -0.14 -32.43
CA ASP A 77 10.52 -0.91 -33.68
C ASP A 77 11.35 -0.35 -34.87
N LYS A 78 12.14 0.72 -34.66
CA LYS A 78 12.95 1.39 -35.70
C LYS A 78 14.46 1.27 -35.52
N VAL A 79 14.96 0.27 -34.78
CA VAL A 79 16.39 -0.02 -34.73
C VAL A 79 16.68 -1.28 -35.55
N GLU A 80 16.96 -1.08 -36.84
CA GLU A 80 17.91 -1.90 -37.61
C GLU A 80 19.33 -1.38 -37.38
#